data_AF-A0AAD1TQU4-F1
#
_entry.id   AF-A0AAD1TQU4-F1
#
_cell.length_a   1.000
_cell.length_b   1.000
_cell.length_c   1.000
_cell.angle_alpha   90.00
_cell.angle_beta   90.00
_cell.angle_gamma   90.00
#
_symmetry.space_group_name_H-M   'P 1'
#
loop_
_entity.id
_entity.type
_entity.pdbx_description
1 polymer ?
#
loop_
_entity_poly.entity_id
_entity_poly.type
_entity_poly.pdbx_seq_one_letter_code
_entity_poly.pdbx_strand_id
1 'polypeptide(L)'
;PSLPDSAWAFDHMHRLPRPERFTNETPRDIIVKCHYYVHKEALMAAARKTATIPEPHQRISLYADLSAATMTRRKEFANETATLRATNVTYKWGYPIKQ
;
A
#
# COMPACT_ATOMS: atom_id res chain seq x y z
N PRO A 1 16.19 15.09 17.68
CA PRO A 1 16.45 16.02 16.55
C PRO A 1 15.26 16.01 15.58
N SER A 2 14.61 17.17 15.36
CA SER A 2 13.54 17.31 14.37
C SER A 2 14.15 17.30 12.97
N LEU A 3 13.89 16.24 12.20
CA LEU A 3 14.24 16.21 10.78
C LEU A 3 13.41 17.28 10.04
N PRO A 4 13.91 17.85 8.94
CA PRO A 4 13.11 18.74 8.11
C PRO A 4 12.01 17.93 7.38
N ASP A 5 10.81 18.49 7.29
CA ASP A 5 9.63 17.83 6.71
C ASP A 5 9.82 17.41 5.24
N SER A 6 10.79 17.98 4.53
CA SER A 6 11.11 17.63 3.14
C SER A 6 12.08 16.45 3.00
N ALA A 7 12.70 16.00 4.09
CA ALA A 7 13.64 14.88 4.05
C ALA A 7 12.89 13.55 4.15
N TRP A 8 13.19 12.64 3.24
CA TRP A 8 12.74 11.25 3.35
C TRP A 8 13.34 10.62 4.60
N ALA A 9 12.48 10.35 5.57
CA ALA A 9 12.84 9.74 6.84
C ALA A 9 11.98 8.50 7.08
N PHE A 10 12.64 7.40 7.46
CA PHE A 10 12.01 6.12 7.74
C PHE A 10 12.34 5.72 9.17
N ASP A 11 11.32 5.41 9.95
CA ASP A 11 11.48 4.94 11.33
C ASP A 11 11.94 3.49 11.35
N HIS A 12 11.41 2.67 10.43
CA HIS A 12 11.64 1.24 10.42
C HIS A 12 11.45 0.67 9.01
N MET A 13 12.32 -0.27 8.63
CA MET A 13 12.22 -1.00 7.37
C MET A 13 12.77 -2.40 7.56
N HIS A 14 11.94 -3.42 7.33
CA HIS A 14 12.36 -4.81 7.47
C HIS A 14 11.54 -5.73 6.56
N ARG A 15 12.08 -6.94 6.34
CA ARG A 15 11.36 -8.00 5.63
C ARG A 15 10.39 -8.69 6.59
N LEU A 16 9.16 -8.89 6.14
CA LEU A 16 8.18 -9.68 6.87
C LEU A 16 8.64 -11.15 6.96
N PRO A 17 8.20 -11.88 8.00
CA PRO A 17 8.40 -13.32 8.07
C PRO A 17 7.75 -13.99 6.85
N ARG A 18 8.38 -15.05 6.35
CA ARG A 18 7.83 -15.80 5.22
C ARG A 18 6.67 -16.67 5.71
N PRO A 19 5.47 -16.59 5.11
CA PRO A 19 4.42 -17.56 5.36
C PRO A 19 4.84 -18.97 4.92
N GLU A 20 4.47 -20.00 5.66
CA GLU A 20 4.86 -21.40 5.40
C GLU A 20 4.52 -21.90 3.99
N ARG A 21 3.47 -21.34 3.38
CA ARG A 21 3.03 -21.68 2.02
C ARG A 21 3.98 -21.27 0.88
N PHE A 22 5.04 -20.49 1.16
CA PHE A 22 5.95 -19.98 0.13
C PHE A 22 7.32 -20.65 0.17
N THR A 23 7.91 -20.86 -1.02
CA THR A 23 9.25 -21.43 -1.17
C THR A 23 10.35 -20.45 -0.78
N ASN A 24 11.58 -20.95 -0.58
CA ASN A 24 12.74 -20.12 -0.28
C ASN A 24 13.08 -19.11 -1.39
N GLU A 25 12.68 -19.40 -2.63
CA GLU A 25 12.93 -18.58 -3.81
C GLU A 25 11.98 -17.38 -3.93
N THR A 26 10.82 -17.43 -3.26
CA THR A 26 9.84 -16.33 -3.31
C THR A 26 10.37 -15.12 -2.52
N PRO A 27 10.46 -13.92 -3.13
CA PRO A 27 10.84 -12.71 -2.42
C PRO A 27 9.89 -12.43 -1.24
N ARG A 28 10.46 -11.94 -0.13
CA ARG A 28 9.67 -11.56 1.05
C ARG A 28 9.23 -10.11 0.92
N ASP A 29 8.00 -9.83 1.34
CA ASP A 29 7.48 -8.47 1.42
C ASP A 29 8.31 -7.63 2.40
N ILE A 30 8.47 -6.35 2.08
CA ILE A 30 9.15 -5.37 2.92
C ILE A 30 8.09 -4.43 3.47
N ILE A 31 8.08 -4.26 4.79
CA ILE A 31 7.26 -3.24 5.44
C ILE A 31 8.13 -2.03 5.75
N VAL A 32 7.62 -0.84 5.40
CA VAL A 32 8.30 0.44 5.58
C VAL A 32 7.41 1.36 6.41
N LYS A 33 7.93 1.83 7.54
CA LYS A 33 7.30 2.86 8.36
C LYS A 33 7.92 4.21 8.01
N CYS A 34 7.20 5.01 7.23
CA CYS A 34 7.56 6.40 6.97
C CYS A 34 7.42 7.21 8.27
N HIS A 35 8.40 8.07 8.56
CA HIS A 35 8.35 8.97 9.71
C HIS A 35 7.17 9.95 9.60
N TYR A 36 7.01 10.54 8.41
CA TYR A 36 5.92 11.47 8.10
C TYR A 36 4.79 10.78 7.34
N TYR A 37 3.56 10.96 7.82
CA TYR A 37 2.35 10.44 7.17
C TYR A 37 2.16 11.00 5.75
N VAL A 38 2.50 12.28 5.55
CA VAL A 38 2.38 12.96 4.24
C VAL A 38 3.24 12.27 3.17
N HIS A 39 4.45 11.81 3.51
CA HIS A 39 5.31 11.08 2.58
C HIS A 39 4.70 9.74 2.17
N LYS A 40 4.11 9.02 3.11
CA LYS A 40 3.41 7.77 2.84
C LYS A 40 2.22 7.99 1.91
N GLU A 41 1.41 9.02 2.13
CA GLU A 41 0.28 9.32 1.24
C GLU A 41 0.73 9.79 -0.15
N ALA A 42 1.77 10.63 -0.23
CA ALA A 42 2.35 11.07 -1.49
C ALA A 42 2.90 9.89 -2.31
N LEU A 43 3.63 8.97 -1.65
CA LEU A 43 4.15 7.75 -2.27
C LEU A 43 3.01 6.85 -2.78
N MET A 44 1.97 6.62 -1.96
CA MET A 44 0.82 5.80 -2.35
C MET A 44 -0.04 6.43 -3.45
N ALA A 45 -0.07 7.76 -3.54
CA ALA A 45 -0.73 8.47 -4.62
C ALA A 45 0.07 8.37 -5.92
N ALA A 46 1.39 8.53 -5.85
CA ALA A 46 2.30 8.34 -6.99
C ALA A 46 2.23 6.90 -7.53
N ALA A 47 2.29 5.90 -6.65
CA ALA A 47 2.21 4.49 -7.02
C ALA A 47 0.88 4.10 -7.71
N ARG A 48 -0.22 4.80 -7.39
CA ARG A 48 -1.52 4.57 -8.04
C ARG A 48 -1.65 5.28 -9.39
N LYS A 49 -0.95 6.40 -9.58
CA LYS A 49 -0.95 7.17 -10.84
C LYS A 49 0.00 6.57 -11.87
N THR A 50 1.19 6.20 -11.42
CA THR A 50 2.22 5.62 -12.28
C THR A 50 1.94 4.13 -12.43
N ALA A 51 1.55 3.70 -13.62
CA ALA A 51 1.20 2.30 -13.89
C ALA A 51 2.38 1.34 -13.62
N THR A 52 3.62 1.82 -13.73
CA THR A 52 4.81 0.98 -13.61
C THR A 52 6.00 1.74 -13.03
N ILE A 53 6.69 1.12 -12.09
CA ILE A 53 7.96 1.63 -11.57
C ILE A 53 9.04 1.49 -12.67
N PRO A 54 9.94 2.46 -12.87
CA PRO A 54 11.02 2.35 -13.85
C PRO A 54 11.94 1.13 -13.62
N GLU A 55 12.57 0.65 -14.69
CA GLU A 55 13.65 -0.35 -14.63
C GLU A 55 14.76 0.08 -13.64
N PRO A 56 15.35 -0.86 -12.87
CA PRO A 56 15.16 -2.31 -12.87
C PRO A 56 14.00 -2.80 -11.97
N HIS A 57 13.17 -1.90 -11.45
CA HIS A 57 12.21 -2.19 -10.39
C HIS A 57 10.78 -2.40 -10.91
N GLN A 58 10.62 -2.68 -12.20
CA GLN A 58 9.33 -2.76 -12.88
C GLN A 58 8.37 -3.79 -12.28
N ARG A 59 8.90 -4.81 -11.60
CA ARG A 59 8.15 -5.89 -10.96
C ARG A 59 7.77 -5.62 -9.50
N ILE A 60 8.10 -4.45 -8.95
CA ILE A 60 7.74 -4.08 -7.58
C ILE A 60 6.34 -3.48 -7.57
N SER A 61 5.52 -3.91 -6.61
CA SER A 61 4.19 -3.34 -6.35
C SER A 61 4.15 -2.75 -4.95
N LEU A 62 3.50 -1.59 -4.81
CA LEU A 62 3.37 -0.87 -3.54
C LEU A 62 1.92 -0.97 -3.04
N TYR A 63 1.74 -1.43 -1.81
CA TYR A 63 0.44 -1.57 -1.17
C TYR A 63 0.45 -0.83 0.17
N ALA A 64 -0.72 -0.34 0.57
CA ALA A 64 -0.89 0.21 1.92
C ALA A 64 -0.95 -0.94 2.93
N ASP A 65 -0.21 -0.80 4.03
CA ASP A 65 -0.37 -1.69 5.18
C ASP A 65 -1.70 -1.40 5.88
N LEU A 66 -2.55 -2.42 5.96
CA LEU A 66 -3.91 -2.32 6.49
C LEU A 66 -4.17 -3.49 7.42
N SER A 67 -4.90 -3.23 8.50
CA SER A 67 -5.31 -4.29 9.43
C SER A 67 -6.17 -5.35 8.72
N ALA A 68 -6.09 -6.60 9.20
CA ALA A 68 -6.89 -7.70 8.67
C ALA A 68 -8.39 -7.37 8.66
N ALA A 69 -8.91 -6.73 9.72
CA ALA A 69 -10.29 -6.28 9.79
C ALA A 69 -10.66 -5.29 8.67
N THR A 70 -9.78 -4.33 8.38
CA THR A 70 -9.98 -3.38 7.27
C THR A 70 -9.99 -4.11 5.93
N MET A 71 -9.08 -5.07 5.75
CA MET A 71 -8.99 -5.87 4.53
C MET A 71 -10.23 -6.74 4.32
N THR A 72 -10.73 -7.41 5.36
CA THR A 72 -11.97 -8.20 5.30
C THR A 72 -13.15 -7.32 4.92
N ARG A 73 -13.31 -6.18 5.57
CA ARG A 73 -14.39 -5.25 5.26
C ARG A 73 -14.32 -4.74 3.81
N ARG A 74 -13.13 -4.46 3.27
CA ARG A 74 -12.99 -4.10 1.84
C ARG A 74 -13.37 -5.25 0.90
N LYS A 75 -13.11 -6.50 1.28
CA LYS A 75 -13.50 -7.67 0.48
C LYS A 75 -15.01 -7.86 0.44
N GLU A 76 -15.73 -7.51 1.50
CA GLU A 76 -17.21 -7.56 1.52
C GLU A 76 -17.82 -6.67 0.44
N PHE A 77 -17.17 -5.54 0.12
CA PHE A 77 -17.60 -4.60 -0.91
C PHE A 77 -16.99 -4.88 -2.30
N ALA A 78 -16.48 -6.10 -2.55
CA ALA A 78 -15.80 -6.43 -3.80
C ALA A 78 -16.74 -6.30 -5.02
N ASN A 79 -18.01 -6.69 -4.86
CA ASN A 79 -18.99 -6.62 -5.93
C ASN A 79 -19.35 -5.17 -6.27
N GLU A 80 -19.60 -4.35 -5.25
CA GLU A 80 -19.93 -2.94 -5.37
C GLU A 80 -18.77 -2.18 -6.01
N THR A 81 -17.54 -2.43 -5.56
CA THR A 81 -16.37 -1.79 -6.17
C THR A 81 -16.10 -2.27 -7.59
N ALA A 82 -16.46 -3.50 -7.95
CA ALA A 82 -16.43 -3.96 -9.34
C ALA A 82 -17.46 -3.21 -10.20
N THR A 83 -18.70 -3.05 -9.71
CA THR A 83 -19.74 -2.27 -10.37
C THR A 83 -19.32 -0.81 -10.57
N LEU A 84 -18.79 -0.16 -9.52
CA LEU A 84 -18.31 1.23 -9.61
C LEU A 84 -17.19 1.39 -10.65
N ARG A 85 -16.28 0.42 -10.74
CA ARG A 85 -15.24 0.41 -11.79
C ARG A 85 -15.85 0.24 -13.18
N ALA A 86 -16.80 -0.69 -13.33
CA ALA A 86 -17.45 -0.96 -14.61
C ALA A 86 -18.26 0.24 -15.13
N THR A 87 -18.84 1.04 -14.22
CA THR A 87 -19.61 2.24 -14.55
C THR A 87 -18.76 3.52 -14.58
N ASN A 88 -17.43 3.43 -14.47
CA ASN A 88 -16.51 4.57 -14.40
C ASN A 88 -16.83 5.58 -13.29
N VAL A 89 -17.49 5.14 -12.22
CA VAL A 89 -17.73 5.99 -11.04
C VAL A 89 -16.45 6.07 -10.22
N THR A 90 -15.94 7.29 -10.07
CA THR A 90 -14.76 7.55 -9.24
C THR A 90 -15.09 7.33 -7.77
N TYR A 91 -14.33 6.46 -7.10
CA TYR A 91 -14.47 6.21 -5.66
C TYR A 91 -13.11 6.23 -4.97
N LYS A 92 -13.13 6.42 -3.65
CA LYS A 92 -11.95 6.31 -2.80
C LYS A 92 -12.29 5.55 -1.52
N TRP A 93 -11.38 4.70 -1.09
CA TRP A 93 -11.44 4.11 0.25
C TRP A 93 -11.04 5.15 1.29
N GLY A 94 -11.97 5.55 2.16
CA GLY A 94 -11.63 6.23 3.41
C GLY A 94 -10.92 5.29 4.39
N TYR A 95 -10.08 5.84 5.26
CA TYR A 95 -9.52 5.12 6.40
C TYR A 95 -9.79 5.90 7.70
N PRO A 96 -10.31 5.26 8.76
CA PRO A 96 -10.93 3.94 8.74
C PRO A 96 -12.18 3.90 7.85
N ILE A 97 -12.70 2.70 7.53
CA ILE A 97 -13.97 2.58 6.83
C ILE A 97 -15.05 3.12 7.79
N LYS A 98 -15.69 4.23 7.43
CA LYS A 98 -16.79 4.81 8.21
C LYS A 98 -17.92 3.79 8.28
N GLN A 99 -18.40 3.48 9.49
CA GLN A 99 -19.54 2.61 9.72
C GLN A 99 -20.83 3.26 9.24
#